data_AF-A0A258CWP7-F1
#
_entry.id   AF-A0A258CWP7-F1
#
_cell.length_a   1.000
_cell.length_b   1.000
_cell.length_c   1.000
_cell.angle_alpha   90.00
_cell.angle_beta   90.00
_cell.angle_gamma   90.00
#
_symmetry.space_group_name_H-M   'P 1'
#
loop_
_entity.id
_entity.type
_entity.pdbx_description
1 polymer ?
#
loop_
_entity_poly.entity_id
_entity_poly.type
_entity_poly.pdbx_seq_one_letter_code
_entity_poly.pdbx_strand_id
1 'polypeptide(L)'
;MGILVRDAKIDRMVRELAERDGITLQAAIGLAVERELARREERRRRVDAAFARIQERFADHPVMDDGMTHKEFFDRESGEI
;
A
#
# COMPACT_ATOMS: atom_id res chain seq x y z
N MET A 1 -14.91 -12.84 23.90
CA MET A 1 -15.19 -13.25 22.50
C MET A 1 -14.01 -14.07 22.00
N GLY A 2 -14.25 -15.18 21.31
CA GLY A 2 -13.21 -16.06 20.80
C GLY A 2 -13.13 -16.03 19.28
N ILE A 3 -11.91 -16.11 18.75
CA ILE A 3 -11.66 -16.28 17.31
C ILE A 3 -11.53 -17.77 17.05
N LEU A 4 -12.34 -18.31 16.14
CA LEU A 4 -12.27 -19.71 15.73
C LEU A 4 -11.51 -19.83 14.41
N VAL A 5 -10.37 -20.49 14.45
CA VAL A 5 -9.60 -20.88 13.26
C VAL A 5 -10.04 -22.28 12.85
N ARG A 6 -10.73 -22.41 11.72
CA ARG A 6 -11.23 -23.71 11.22
C ARG A 6 -10.24 -24.44 10.30
N ASP A 7 -9.23 -23.73 9.81
CA ASP A 7 -8.22 -24.28 8.92
C ASP A 7 -7.07 -24.90 9.72
N ALA A 8 -6.81 -26.18 9.48
CA ALA A 8 -5.80 -26.94 10.21
C ALA A 8 -4.36 -26.47 9.96
N LYS A 9 -4.08 -25.86 8.80
CA LYS A 9 -2.76 -25.29 8.50
C LYS A 9 -2.58 -23.99 9.28
N ILE A 10 -3.59 -23.11 9.30
CA ILE A 10 -3.55 -21.86 10.06
C ILE A 10 -3.41 -22.14 11.56
N ASP A 11 -4.18 -23.09 12.10
CA ASP A 11 -4.09 -23.47 13.52
C ASP A 11 -2.67 -23.93 13.89
N ARG A 12 -2.02 -24.77 13.07
CA ARG A 12 -0.62 -25.16 13.27
C ARG A 12 0.33 -23.96 13.26
N MET A 13 0.19 -23.04 12.31
CA MET A 13 1.06 -21.85 12.23
C MET A 13 0.89 -20.93 13.45
N VAL A 14 -0.36 -20.75 13.91
CA VAL A 14 -0.65 -19.94 15.11
C VAL A 14 -0.05 -20.59 16.36
N ARG A 15 -0.16 -21.92 16.49
CA ARG A 15 0.46 -22.67 17.60
C ARG A 15 1.98 -22.53 17.58
N GLU A 16 2.61 -22.73 16.42
CA GLU A 16 4.07 -22.59 16.28
C GLU A 16 4.53 -21.19 16.65
N LEU A 17 3.81 -20.15 16.22
CA LEU A 17 4.13 -18.76 16.59
C LEU A 17 3.97 -18.53 18.09
N ALA A 18 2.88 -19.02 18.69
CA ALA A 18 2.62 -18.90 20.12
C ALA A 18 3.68 -19.62 20.97
N GLU A 19 4.09 -20.83 20.57
CA GLU A 19 5.13 -21.61 21.24
C GLU A 19 6.49 -20.93 21.18
N ARG A 20 6.89 -20.41 20.02
CA ARG A 20 8.17 -19.70 19.84
C ARG A 20 8.26 -18.43 20.67
N ASP A 21 7.17 -17.68 20.74
CA ASP A 21 7.15 -16.39 21.41
C ASP A 21 6.72 -16.51 22.89
N GLY A 22 6.30 -17.70 23.34
CA GLY A 22 5.87 -17.95 24.73
C GLY A 22 4.55 -17.25 25.09
N ILE A 23 3.66 -17.06 24.11
CA ILE A 23 2.41 -16.29 24.25
C ILE A 23 1.17 -17.16 24.01
N THR A 24 -0.02 -16.63 24.30
CA THR A 24 -1.28 -17.33 24.01
C THR A 24 -1.57 -17.35 22.51
N LEU A 25 -2.37 -18.31 22.04
CA LEU A 25 -2.80 -18.38 20.62
C LEU A 25 -3.50 -17.08 20.18
N GLN A 26 -4.32 -16.50 21.04
CA GLN A 26 -4.98 -15.23 20.77
C GLN A 26 -3.98 -14.08 20.65
N ALA A 27 -2.98 -14.03 21.53
CA ALA A 27 -1.91 -13.04 21.44
C ALA A 27 -1.07 -13.21 20.17
N ALA A 28 -0.77 -14.44 19.76
CA ALA A 28 -0.06 -14.73 18.51
C ALA A 28 -0.84 -14.25 17.28
N ILE A 29 -2.16 -14.48 17.24
CA ILE A 29 -3.04 -13.95 16.19
C ILE A 29 -3.01 -12.41 16.20
N GLY A 30 -3.20 -11.80 17.37
CA GLY A 30 -3.17 -10.34 17.52
C GLY A 30 -1.86 -9.74 17.01
N LEU A 31 -0.74 -10.28 17.45
CA LEU A 31 0.60 -9.86 17.04
C LEU A 31 0.81 -9.96 15.52
N ALA A 32 0.37 -11.06 14.91
CA ALA A 32 0.48 -11.25 13.47
C ALA A 32 -0.34 -10.21 12.69
N VAL A 33 -1.57 -9.94 13.13
CA VAL A 33 -2.47 -8.95 12.52
C VAL A 33 -1.91 -7.53 12.68
N GLU A 34 -1.47 -7.16 13.87
CA GLU A 34 -0.89 -5.84 14.14
C GLU A 34 0.34 -5.57 13.26
N ARG A 35 1.23 -6.55 13.11
CA ARG A 35 2.41 -6.44 12.24
C ARG A 35 2.04 -6.22 10.78
N GLU A 36 1.03 -6.92 10.28
CA GLU A 36 0.58 -6.75 8.89
C GLU A 36 -0.09 -5.39 8.67
N LEU A 37 -0.93 -4.94 9.61
CA LEU A 37 -1.54 -3.61 9.54
C LEU A 37 -0.49 -2.50 9.57
N ALA A 38 0.50 -2.60 10.46
CA ALA A 38 1.60 -1.64 10.55
C ALA A 38 2.41 -1.58 9.25
N ARG A 39 2.72 -2.73 8.63
CA ARG A 39 3.41 -2.79 7.33
C ARG A 39 2.63 -2.12 6.22
N ARG A 40 1.30 -2.30 6.17
CA ARG A 40 0.44 -1.67 5.17
C ARG A 40 0.35 -0.17 5.37
N GLU A 41 0.22 0.26 6.62
CA GLU A 41 0.17 1.68 6.95
C GLU A 41 1.49 2.38 6.60
N GLU A 42 2.63 1.76 6.90
CA GLU A 42 3.94 2.27 6.52
C GLU A 42 4.07 2.39 5.00
N ARG A 43 3.62 1.39 4.25
CA ARG A 43 3.60 1.44 2.78
C ARG A 43 2.75 2.60 2.26
N ARG A 44 1.56 2.80 2.83
CA ARG A 44 0.68 3.93 2.49
C ARG A 44 1.37 5.26 2.74
N ARG A 45 1.95 5.46 3.93
CA ARG A 45 2.68 6.70 4.28
C ARG A 45 3.84 6.98 3.32
N ARG A 46 4.57 5.96 2.87
CA ARG A 46 5.66 6.11 1.90
C ARG A 46 5.14 6.56 0.52
N VAL A 47 4.01 6.02 0.08
CA VAL A 47 3.36 6.41 -1.17
C VAL A 47 2.85 7.84 -1.07
N ASP A 48 2.14 8.18 0.00
CA ASP A 48 1.62 9.53 0.23
C ASP A 48 2.75 10.56 0.30
N ALA A 49 3.87 10.24 0.97
CA ALA A 49 5.05 11.10 1.00
C ALA A 49 5.77 11.22 -0.35
N ALA A 50 5.68 10.21 -1.22
CA ALA A 50 6.18 10.31 -2.59
C ALA A 50 5.28 11.21 -3.44
N PHE A 51 3.95 11.06 -3.33
CA PHE A 51 2.98 11.90 -4.01
C PHE A 51 3.05 13.36 -3.54
N ALA A 52 3.18 13.61 -2.24
CA ALA A 52 3.32 14.97 -1.71
C ALA A 52 4.57 15.67 -2.26
N ARG A 53 5.72 14.98 -2.35
CA ARG A 53 6.94 15.53 -2.94
C ARG A 53 6.82 15.80 -4.44
N ILE A 54 6.07 14.96 -5.16
CA ILE A 54 5.76 15.20 -6.57
C ILE A 54 4.84 16.43 -6.68
N GLN A 55 3.75 16.49 -5.93
CA GLN A 55 2.85 17.64 -5.93
C GLN A 55 3.56 18.94 -5.57
N GLU A 56 4.41 18.96 -4.55
CA GLU A 56 5.20 20.13 -4.17
C GLU A 56 6.16 20.58 -5.28
N ARG A 57 6.81 19.61 -5.96
CA ARG A 57 7.73 19.91 -7.06
C ARG A 57 7.03 20.38 -8.33
N PHE A 58 5.78 19.98 -8.54
CA PHE A 58 4.96 20.38 -9.69
C PHE A 58 3.95 21.49 -9.37
N ALA A 59 3.82 21.93 -8.12
CA ALA A 59 2.91 23.00 -7.71
C ALA A 59 3.31 24.37 -8.30
N ASP A 60 4.61 24.59 -8.51
CA ASP A 60 5.14 25.80 -9.14
C ASP A 60 5.29 25.67 -10.67
N HIS A 61 4.90 24.53 -11.25
CA HIS A 61 4.87 24.38 -12.70
C HIS A 61 3.47 24.73 -13.22
N PRO A 62 3.35 25.70 -14.14
CA PRO A 62 2.08 25.95 -14.79
C PRO A 62 1.66 24.68 -15.51
N VAL A 63 0.48 24.16 -15.18
CA VAL A 63 -0.19 23.15 -16.01
C VAL A 63 -0.49 23.87 -17.32
N MET A 64 0.36 23.68 -18.33
CA MET A 64 0.03 24.06 -19.69
C MET A 64 -1.02 23.06 -20.15
N ASP A 65 -2.29 23.38 -19.87
CA ASP A 65 -3.44 22.75 -20.51
C ASP A 65 -3.76 23.60 -21.72
N ASP A 66 -3.10 23.30 -22.83
CA ASP A 66 -3.32 23.87 -24.15
C ASP A 66 -4.60 23.33 -24.82
N GLY A 67 -5.46 22.64 -24.06
CA GLY A 67 -6.79 22.17 -24.50
C GLY A 67 -6.74 21.03 -25.51
N MET A 68 -5.55 20.45 -25.72
CA MET A 68 -5.30 19.38 -26.69
C MET A 68 -5.19 18.04 -25.97
N THR A 69 -5.88 17.03 -26.50
CA THR A 69 -5.68 15.64 -26.08
C THR A 69 -4.26 15.19 -26.41
N HIS A 70 -3.71 14.21 -25.68
CA HIS A 70 -2.36 13.69 -25.93
C HIS A 70 -2.11 13.33 -27.41
N LYS A 71 -3.15 12.90 -28.14
CA LYS A 71 -3.06 12.61 -29.58
C LYS A 71 -2.83 13.88 -30.42
N GLU A 72 -3.60 14.94 -30.17
CA GLU A 72 -3.50 16.21 -30.90
C GLU A 72 -2.13 16.88 -30.71
N PHE A 73 -1.52 16.74 -29.54
CA PHE A 73 -0.15 17.19 -29.29
C PHE A 73 0.89 16.44 -30.15
N PHE A 74 0.79 15.10 -30.20
CA PHE A 74 1.72 14.29 -30.99
C PHE A 74 1.54 14.48 -32.49
N ASP A 75 0.31 14.62 -32.98
CA ASP A 75 0.02 14.87 -34.40
C ASP A 75 0.63 16.23 -34.85
N ARG A 76 0.61 17.26 -33.99
CA ARG A 76 1.26 18.55 -34.24
C ARG A 76 2.79 18.46 -34.29
N GLU A 77 3.41 17.78 -33.34
CA GLU A 77 4.87 17.69 -33.23
C GLU A 77 5.49 16.72 -34.26
N SER A 78 4.72 15.72 -34.72
CA SER A 78 5.15 14.80 -35.80
C SER A 78 5.00 15.40 -37.20
N GLY A 79 4.31 16.54 -37.33
CA GLY A 79 4.03 17.18 -38.61
C GLY A 79 2.94 16.49 -39.42
N GLU A 80 2.09 15.68 -38.78
CA GLU A 80 0.89 15.11 -39.40
C GLU A 80 -0.25 16.13 -39.32
N ILE A 81 -0.29 17.05 -40.30
CA ILE A 81 -1.50 17.82 -40.64
C ILE A 81 -2.12 17.22 -41.90
#